data_AF-A0A2C9JN26-F1
#
_entry.id   AF-A0A2C9JN26-F1
#
_cell.length_a   1.000
_cell.length_b   1.000
_cell.length_c   1.000
_cell.angle_alpha   90.00
_cell.angle_beta   90.00
_cell.angle_gamma   90.00
#
_symmetry.space_group_name_H-M   'P 1'
#
loop_
_entity.id
_entity.type
_entity.pdbx_description
1 polymer ?
#
loop_
_entity_poly.entity_id
_entity_poly.type
_entity_poly.pdbx_seq_one_letter_code
_entity_poly.pdbx_strand_id
1 'polypeptide(L)'
;YDRSTTTITFNVDYDVDLAAMPTNVNLTLQAVDIYGASSTVPVYVKISDVNDNTCTFGATSTNTFKADQGTNLGSLGNFIAVDNDLTSPNNLVSYEVISALPADSTNYIAAYSDGSLAYIGLIPETNHGKSYSLIVRCKDGGSPPRTAQGTIVLTYQTTTTTTTTTTTTTTTTTPTTTTATTTTAKSNIFDNEAFVAVFAILMSLLVLGLLVGLYFLLRFCGLCGGAGAAAGAGGAGGSGLGNLCGPNNGCNNFCCP
;
A
#
# COMPACT_ATOMS: atom_id res chain seq x y z
N TYR A 1 38.96 23.36 -14.36
CA TYR A 1 40.38 23.19 -13.98
C TYR A 1 41.12 24.44 -14.33
N ASP A 2 41.62 25.15 -13.33
CA ASP A 2 42.44 26.33 -13.54
C ASP A 2 43.93 25.93 -13.51
N ARG A 3 44.61 26.14 -14.64
CA ARG A 3 46.04 25.81 -14.82
C ARG A 3 46.96 26.67 -13.98
N SER A 4 46.52 27.85 -13.54
CA SER A 4 47.33 28.77 -12.74
C SER A 4 47.35 28.42 -11.26
N THR A 5 46.29 27.79 -10.77
CA THR A 5 46.13 27.43 -9.36
C THR A 5 46.19 25.93 -9.11
N THR A 6 46.23 25.10 -10.15
CA THR A 6 46.15 23.62 -10.08
C THR A 6 44.88 23.09 -9.41
N THR A 7 43.83 23.92 -9.34
CA THR A 7 42.58 23.57 -8.66
C THR A 7 41.52 23.04 -9.61
N ILE A 8 40.74 22.08 -9.11
CA ILE A 8 39.47 21.65 -9.72
C ILE A 8 38.36 22.38 -8.97
N THR A 9 37.48 23.02 -9.73
CA THR A 9 36.35 23.79 -9.22
C THR A 9 35.08 23.40 -9.97
N PHE A 10 33.94 23.57 -9.31
CA PHE A 10 32.65 23.56 -9.99
C PHE A 10 32.48 24.89 -10.75
N ASN A 11 31.92 24.81 -11.95
CA ASN A 11 31.59 25.96 -12.79
C ASN A 11 30.10 26.33 -12.75
N VAL A 12 29.31 25.55 -12.02
CA VAL A 12 27.86 25.70 -11.82
C VAL A 12 27.56 25.45 -10.34
N ASP A 13 26.41 25.93 -9.90
CA ASP A 13 25.84 25.47 -8.64
C ASP A 13 25.42 24.01 -8.81
N TYR A 14 26.00 23.12 -8.01
CA TYR A 14 25.87 21.68 -8.20
C TYR A 14 24.96 21.10 -7.13
N ASP A 15 23.83 20.58 -7.57
CA ASP A 15 22.78 20.02 -6.73
C ASP A 15 22.45 18.61 -7.25
N VAL A 16 22.69 17.61 -6.41
CA VAL A 16 22.50 16.19 -6.76
C VAL A 16 21.03 15.76 -6.79
N ASP A 17 20.12 16.58 -6.26
CA ASP A 17 18.70 16.31 -6.21
C ASP A 17 18.02 16.63 -7.55
N LEU A 18 18.71 17.39 -8.40
CA LEU A 18 18.32 17.63 -9.79
C LEU A 18 18.67 16.42 -10.66
N ALA A 19 17.66 15.85 -11.33
CA ALA A 19 17.77 14.63 -12.14
C ALA A 19 18.86 14.64 -13.26
N ALA A 20 19.44 15.80 -13.58
CA ALA A 20 20.52 15.95 -14.56
C ALA A 20 21.94 15.87 -13.95
N MET A 21 22.08 15.78 -12.62
CA MET A 21 23.36 15.89 -11.92
C MET A 21 23.74 14.59 -11.17
N PRO A 22 24.70 13.79 -11.69
CA PRO A 22 25.05 12.50 -11.09
C PRO A 22 25.93 12.63 -9.84
N THR A 23 25.75 11.75 -8.85
CA THR A 23 26.60 11.70 -7.64
C THR A 23 28.08 11.34 -7.90
N ASN A 24 28.40 10.89 -9.12
CA ASN A 24 29.72 10.44 -9.52
C ASN A 24 30.11 11.12 -10.83
N VAL A 25 31.20 11.89 -10.79
CA VAL A 25 31.76 12.58 -11.96
C VAL A 25 33.18 12.06 -12.22
N ASN A 26 33.39 11.52 -13.42
CA ASN A 26 34.68 11.00 -13.86
C ASN A 26 35.34 12.02 -14.78
N LEU A 27 36.48 12.56 -14.36
CA LEU A 27 37.28 13.51 -15.13
C LEU A 27 38.54 12.80 -15.62
N THR A 28 39.11 13.28 -16.72
CA THR A 28 40.44 12.87 -17.18
C THR A 28 41.31 14.10 -17.28
N LEU A 29 42.35 14.17 -16.48
CA LEU A 29 43.34 15.25 -16.56
C LEU A 29 44.41 14.85 -17.57
N GLN A 30 44.74 15.76 -18.47
CA GLN A 30 45.83 15.60 -19.43
C GLN A 30 46.95 16.60 -19.10
N ALA A 31 48.14 16.07 -18.85
CA ALA A 31 49.38 16.85 -18.82
C ALA A 31 49.98 16.85 -20.22
N VAL A 32 50.43 18.01 -20.70
CA VAL A 32 51.11 18.16 -21.99
C VAL A 32 52.39 18.96 -21.75
N ASP A 33 53.54 18.46 -22.21
CA ASP A 33 54.81 19.17 -22.13
C ASP A 33 54.96 20.22 -23.25
N ILE A 34 56.04 21.01 -23.20
CA ILE A 34 56.32 22.06 -24.19
C ILE A 34 56.63 21.51 -25.59
N TYR A 35 56.93 20.21 -25.70
CA TYR A 35 57.28 19.53 -26.95
C TYR A 35 56.11 18.70 -27.50
N GLY A 36 54.95 18.69 -26.82
CA GLY A 36 53.72 18.02 -27.24
C GLY A 36 53.52 16.59 -26.72
N ALA A 37 54.43 16.05 -25.90
CA ALA A 37 54.19 14.76 -25.25
C ALA A 37 53.09 14.92 -24.19
N SER A 38 52.19 13.93 -24.09
CA SER A 38 51.08 14.00 -23.14
C SER A 38 50.85 12.72 -22.36
N SER A 39 50.33 12.86 -21.15
CA SER A 39 49.91 11.77 -20.27
C SER A 39 48.57 12.10 -19.64
N THR A 40 47.74 11.09 -19.42
CA THR A 40 46.41 11.26 -18.83
C THR A 40 46.28 10.51 -17.50
N VAL A 41 45.49 11.07 -16.59
CA VAL A 41 45.14 10.43 -15.31
C VAL A 41 43.63 10.59 -15.04
N PRO A 42 42.91 9.52 -14.69
CA PRO A 42 41.51 9.63 -14.29
C PRO A 42 41.39 10.25 -12.89
N VAL A 43 40.37 11.07 -12.70
CA VAL A 43 39.99 11.67 -11.42
C VAL A 43 38.53 11.34 -11.16
N TYR A 44 38.25 10.72 -10.03
CA TYR A 44 36.91 10.32 -9.62
C TYR A 44 36.42 11.29 -8.55
N VAL A 45 35.36 12.02 -8.85
CA VAL A 45 34.71 12.96 -7.92
C VAL A 45 33.41 12.32 -7.46
N LYS A 46 33.29 12.08 -6.15
CA LYS A 46 32.05 11.68 -5.50
C LYS A 46 31.43 12.90 -4.83
N ILE A 47 30.18 13.17 -5.14
CA ILE A 47 29.44 14.31 -4.63
C ILE A 47 28.47 13.78 -3.58
N SER A 48 28.53 14.36 -2.38
CA SER A 48 27.64 14.02 -1.28
C SER A 48 26.39 14.89 -1.35
N ASP A 49 25.25 14.24 -1.18
CA ASP A 49 23.98 14.88 -0.92
C ASP A 49 24.00 15.64 0.43
N VAL A 50 23.32 16.78 0.48
CA VAL A 50 23.20 17.67 1.64
C VAL A 50 21.71 17.88 1.88
N ASN A 51 21.27 17.94 3.14
CA ASN A 51 19.85 18.13 3.50
C ASN A 51 19.37 19.56 3.19
N ASP A 52 19.15 19.86 1.91
CA ASP A 52 18.82 21.20 1.43
C ASP A 52 17.38 21.33 0.89
N ASN A 53 16.66 20.21 0.78
CA ASN A 53 15.23 20.18 0.49
C ASN A 53 14.37 20.18 1.77
N THR A 54 13.05 20.29 1.61
CA THR A 54 12.12 20.23 2.74
C THR A 54 10.89 19.49 2.32
N CYS A 55 10.47 18.56 3.18
CA CYS A 55 9.29 17.74 2.96
C CYS A 55 8.07 18.59 2.56
N THR A 56 7.32 18.12 1.56
CA THR A 56 6.15 18.82 1.01
C THR A 56 4.95 17.88 0.88
N PHE A 57 3.78 18.36 1.31
CA PHE A 57 2.49 17.67 1.17
C PHE A 57 1.86 17.85 -0.23
N GLY A 58 2.64 18.27 -1.22
CA GLY A 58 2.18 18.60 -2.57
C GLY A 58 1.57 20.00 -2.67
N ALA A 59 1.05 20.33 -3.86
CA ALA A 59 0.70 21.71 -4.23
C ALA A 59 -0.37 22.37 -3.34
N THR A 60 -1.31 21.60 -2.80
CA THR A 60 -2.40 22.14 -1.96
C THR A 60 -2.06 22.13 -0.47
N SER A 61 -1.00 21.40 -0.07
CA SER A 61 -0.70 21.07 1.33
C SER A 61 -1.90 20.55 2.12
N THR A 62 -2.92 20.02 1.43
CA THR A 62 -4.21 19.64 2.00
C THR A 62 -4.64 18.31 1.42
N ASN A 63 -4.88 17.34 2.28
CA ASN A 63 -5.41 16.02 1.93
C ASN A 63 -6.85 15.92 2.46
N THR A 64 -7.79 15.61 1.57
CA THR A 64 -9.22 15.55 1.92
C THR A 64 -9.74 14.12 1.82
N PHE A 65 -10.39 13.69 2.89
CA PHE A 65 -11.05 12.40 3.04
C PHE A 65 -12.55 12.63 3.25
N LYS A 66 -13.35 11.60 2.95
CA LYS A 66 -14.79 11.63 3.17
C LYS A 66 -15.19 10.45 4.04
N ALA A 67 -16.13 10.72 4.94
CA ALA A 67 -16.84 9.68 5.68
C ALA A 67 -18.35 9.90 5.55
N ASP A 68 -19.09 8.82 5.64
CA ASP A 68 -20.53 8.78 5.71
C ASP A 68 -20.97 7.76 6.77
N GLN A 69 -22.28 7.54 6.90
CA GLN A 69 -22.84 6.59 7.86
C GLN A 69 -22.41 5.13 7.59
N GLY A 70 -22.05 4.79 6.35
CA GLY A 70 -21.58 3.47 5.97
C GLY A 70 -20.07 3.28 6.16
N THR A 71 -19.34 4.35 6.51
CA THR A 71 -17.88 4.31 6.66
C THR A 71 -17.49 3.61 7.95
N ASN A 72 -16.84 2.45 7.82
CA ASN A 72 -16.35 1.68 8.96
C ASN A 72 -15.22 2.39 9.68
N LEU A 73 -15.13 2.20 11.00
CA LEU A 73 -13.96 2.59 11.78
C LEU A 73 -12.74 1.77 11.34
N GLY A 74 -11.55 2.35 11.49
CA GLY A 74 -10.28 1.75 11.07
C GLY A 74 -9.54 2.66 10.09
N SER A 75 -8.86 2.07 9.12
CA SER A 75 -8.04 2.84 8.16
C SER A 75 -8.90 3.69 7.23
N LEU A 76 -8.56 4.97 7.11
CA LEU A 76 -9.05 5.89 6.07
C LEU A 76 -8.13 5.98 4.86
N GLY A 77 -6.95 5.37 4.94
CA GLY A 77 -5.89 5.44 3.95
C GLY A 77 -4.62 6.10 4.52
N ASN A 78 -3.89 6.76 3.64
CA ASN A 78 -2.59 7.35 3.96
C ASN A 78 -2.53 8.78 3.43
N PHE A 79 -1.75 9.61 4.11
CA PHE A 79 -1.30 10.91 3.62
C PHE A 79 0.21 10.88 3.50
N ILE A 80 0.75 11.62 2.53
CA ILE A 80 2.17 11.56 2.19
C ILE A 80 2.69 12.99 2.05
N ALA A 81 3.85 13.24 2.64
CA ALA A 81 4.76 14.29 2.23
C ALA A 81 6.02 13.66 1.65
N VAL A 82 6.61 14.34 0.67
CA VAL A 82 7.81 13.90 -0.04
C VAL A 82 8.92 14.89 0.24
N ASP A 83 10.09 14.39 0.59
CA ASP A 83 11.33 15.17 0.57
C ASP A 83 12.14 14.76 -0.66
N ASN A 84 12.71 15.75 -1.35
CA ASN A 84 13.35 15.57 -2.64
C ASN A 84 14.86 15.36 -2.53
N ASP A 85 15.44 15.41 -1.33
CA ASP A 85 16.83 15.01 -1.13
C ASP A 85 17.05 13.58 -1.67
N LEU A 86 18.24 13.30 -2.20
CA LEU A 86 18.51 12.06 -2.90
C LEU A 86 18.71 10.88 -1.94
N THR A 87 19.32 11.12 -0.77
CA THR A 87 19.84 10.07 0.10
C THR A 87 19.15 10.01 1.47
N SER A 88 19.14 8.81 2.04
CA SER A 88 18.70 8.61 3.42
C SER A 88 19.80 9.06 4.38
N PRO A 89 19.48 9.76 5.49
CA PRO A 89 18.14 9.99 6.04
C PRO A 89 17.47 11.30 5.59
N ASN A 90 18.13 12.13 4.77
CA ASN A 90 17.61 13.43 4.32
C ASN A 90 16.22 13.28 3.66
N ASN A 91 16.05 12.21 2.88
CA ASN A 91 14.79 11.93 2.19
C ASN A 91 13.71 11.18 3.00
N LEU A 92 13.99 10.84 4.27
CA LEU A 92 13.06 10.08 5.11
C LEU A 92 12.15 11.02 5.89
N VAL A 93 10.85 10.89 5.68
CA VAL A 93 9.84 11.76 6.30
C VAL A 93 9.10 11.05 7.42
N SER A 94 8.91 11.77 8.53
CA SER A 94 8.07 11.38 9.67
C SER A 94 7.00 12.44 9.94
N TYR A 95 5.89 12.04 10.57
CA TYR A 95 4.74 12.92 10.79
C TYR A 95 4.39 13.10 12.27
N GLU A 96 3.83 14.27 12.59
CA GLU A 96 3.33 14.62 13.92
C GLU A 96 2.05 15.44 13.79
N VAL A 97 1.02 15.11 14.57
CA VAL A 97 -0.18 15.96 14.69
C VAL A 97 0.14 17.11 15.65
N ILE A 98 0.02 18.34 15.18
CA ILE A 98 0.37 19.54 15.96
C ILE A 98 -0.86 20.32 16.43
N SER A 99 -1.99 20.19 15.73
CA SER A 99 -3.27 20.74 16.19
C SER A 99 -4.46 20.11 15.46
N ALA A 100 -5.67 20.43 15.92
CA ALA A 100 -6.92 19.91 15.39
C ALA A 100 -7.98 21.00 15.31
N LEU A 101 -8.77 21.01 14.24
CA LEU A 101 -9.86 21.98 14.02
C LEU A 101 -11.10 21.32 13.38
N PRO A 102 -12.25 21.28 14.09
CA PRO A 102 -12.46 21.74 15.46
C PRO A 102 -11.66 20.91 16.49
N ALA A 103 -11.59 21.37 17.74
CA ALA A 103 -10.75 20.74 18.77
C ALA A 103 -11.13 19.26 19.06
N ASP A 104 -12.38 18.88 18.78
CA ASP A 104 -12.87 17.51 18.90
C ASP A 104 -12.55 16.63 17.67
N SER A 105 -11.81 17.12 16.66
CA SER A 105 -11.44 16.32 15.48
C SER A 105 -10.65 15.08 15.86
N THR A 106 -9.81 15.15 16.89
CA THR A 106 -9.04 14.00 17.40
C THR A 106 -9.92 12.90 18.02
N ASN A 107 -11.22 13.14 18.24
CA ASN A 107 -12.17 12.09 18.64
C ASN A 107 -12.60 11.22 17.46
N TYR A 108 -12.45 11.70 16.23
CA TYR A 108 -12.94 11.04 15.01
C TYR A 108 -11.79 10.62 14.09
N ILE A 109 -10.72 11.39 14.01
CA ILE A 109 -9.57 11.14 13.13
C ILE A 109 -8.25 11.08 13.91
N ALA A 110 -7.44 10.10 13.57
CA ALA A 110 -6.08 9.94 14.08
C ALA A 110 -5.09 9.78 12.93
N ALA A 111 -3.99 10.52 12.99
CA ALA A 111 -2.86 10.42 12.06
C ALA A 111 -1.63 9.93 12.82
N TYR A 112 -0.86 9.03 12.19
CA TYR A 112 0.30 8.39 12.80
C TYR A 112 1.61 8.81 12.13
N SER A 113 2.73 8.48 12.78
CA SER A 113 4.08 8.89 12.35
C SER A 113 4.55 8.29 11.03
N ASP A 114 3.89 7.23 10.55
CA ASP A 114 4.14 6.54 9.28
C ASP A 114 3.27 7.08 8.13
N GLY A 115 2.42 8.07 8.39
CA GLY A 115 1.51 8.64 7.40
C GLY A 115 0.19 7.88 7.26
N SER A 116 -0.07 6.88 8.11
CA SER A 116 -1.38 6.23 8.15
C SER A 116 -2.42 7.13 8.81
N LEU A 117 -3.65 7.08 8.29
CA LEU A 117 -4.80 7.83 8.79
C LEU A 117 -5.90 6.85 9.17
N ALA A 118 -6.52 7.08 10.33
CA ALA A 118 -7.61 6.25 10.84
C ALA A 118 -8.84 7.07 11.21
N TYR A 119 -10.00 6.49 10.92
CA TYR A 119 -11.30 6.89 11.46
C TYR A 119 -11.54 6.11 12.76
N ILE A 120 -11.51 6.83 13.87
CA ILE A 120 -11.46 6.23 15.22
C ILE A 120 -12.75 6.47 16.03
N GLY A 121 -13.66 7.30 15.53
CA GLY A 121 -14.94 7.56 16.17
C GLY A 121 -16.02 7.90 15.16
N LEU A 122 -17.24 7.45 15.40
CA LEU A 122 -18.38 7.73 14.53
C LEU A 122 -18.84 9.18 14.68
N ILE A 123 -18.93 9.89 13.56
CA ILE A 123 -19.50 11.23 13.49
C ILE A 123 -21.04 11.10 13.49
N PRO A 124 -21.76 11.80 14.40
CA PRO A 124 -23.22 11.82 14.39
C PRO A 124 -23.80 12.32 13.07
N GLU A 125 -24.92 11.74 12.63
CA GLU A 125 -25.65 12.19 11.41
C GLU A 125 -26.04 13.67 11.45
N THR A 126 -26.30 14.20 12.65
CA THR A 126 -26.60 15.63 12.87
C THR A 126 -25.45 16.56 12.49
N ASN A 127 -24.24 16.03 12.32
CA ASN A 127 -23.05 16.74 11.87
C ASN A 127 -22.84 16.61 10.35
N HIS A 128 -23.87 16.26 9.59
CA HIS A 128 -23.84 16.31 8.13
C HIS A 128 -23.27 17.63 7.59
N GLY A 129 -22.35 17.54 6.64
CA GLY A 129 -21.72 18.67 5.98
C GLY A 129 -20.58 19.32 6.78
N LYS A 130 -20.30 18.85 8.00
CA LYS A 130 -19.18 19.35 8.81
C LYS A 130 -17.87 18.70 8.39
N SER A 131 -16.78 19.42 8.64
CA SER A 131 -15.41 18.96 8.42
C SER A 131 -14.63 18.94 9.73
N TYR A 132 -13.79 17.93 9.87
CA TYR A 132 -12.88 17.72 11.00
C TYR A 132 -11.46 17.67 10.45
N SER A 133 -10.54 18.43 11.03
CA SER A 133 -9.21 18.61 10.45
C SER A 133 -8.11 18.38 11.46
N LEU A 134 -6.99 17.83 10.97
CA LEU A 134 -5.73 17.76 11.70
C LEU A 134 -4.70 18.63 10.96
N ILE A 135 -3.99 19.48 11.68
CA ILE A 135 -2.76 20.08 11.16
C ILE A 135 -1.61 19.14 11.52
N VAL A 136 -0.94 18.65 10.48
CA VAL A 136 0.17 17.72 10.59
C VAL A 136 1.47 18.41 10.19
N ARG A 137 2.54 18.12 10.92
CA ARG A 137 3.91 18.52 10.59
C ARG A 137 4.62 17.32 9.97
N CYS A 138 5.24 17.51 8.81
CA CYS A 138 6.25 16.58 8.31
C CYS A 138 7.63 17.02 8.80
N LYS A 139 8.51 16.06 9.04
CA LYS A 139 9.89 16.27 9.47
C LYS A 139 10.80 15.29 8.75
N ASP A 140 11.83 15.81 8.10
CA ASP A 140 12.87 14.99 7.47
C ASP A 140 13.82 14.33 8.51
N GLY A 141 14.65 13.41 8.04
CA GLY A 141 15.67 12.75 8.87
C GLY A 141 17.02 13.48 8.87
N GLY A 142 17.12 14.63 8.23
CA GLY A 142 18.35 15.38 8.06
C GLY A 142 18.86 16.10 9.30
N SER A 143 20.04 16.72 9.18
CA SER A 143 20.66 17.50 10.25
C SER A 143 21.18 18.86 9.75
N PRO A 144 20.63 19.99 10.25
CA PRO A 144 19.45 20.08 11.10
C PRO A 144 18.19 19.60 10.38
N PRO A 145 17.19 19.06 11.10
CA PRO A 145 15.98 18.57 10.46
C PRO A 145 15.13 19.74 9.94
N ARG A 146 14.52 19.57 8.77
CA ARG A 146 13.63 20.55 8.15
C ARG A 146 12.19 20.04 8.19
N THR A 147 11.26 20.99 8.27
CA THR A 147 9.85 20.70 8.55
C THR A 147 8.91 21.57 7.73
N ALA A 148 7.77 21.00 7.33
CA ALA A 148 6.65 21.74 6.77
C ALA A 148 5.33 21.29 7.42
N GLN A 149 4.26 22.03 7.16
CA GLN A 149 2.91 21.73 7.67
C GLN A 149 1.95 21.45 6.54
N GLY A 150 1.00 20.56 6.81
CA GLY A 150 -0.12 20.23 5.95
C GLY A 150 -1.40 20.09 6.75
N THR A 151 -2.53 20.09 6.06
CA THR A 151 -3.85 19.90 6.67
C THR A 151 -4.48 18.62 6.15
N ILE A 152 -4.98 17.79 7.05
CA ILE A 152 -5.81 16.65 6.71
C ILE A 152 -7.24 17.03 7.06
N VAL A 153 -8.17 16.91 6.12
CA VAL A 153 -9.58 17.27 6.30
C VAL A 153 -10.44 16.03 6.08
N LEU A 154 -11.27 15.67 7.05
CA LEU A 154 -12.34 14.69 6.91
C LEU A 154 -13.68 15.40 6.82
N THR A 155 -14.35 15.30 5.67
CA THR A 155 -15.71 15.83 5.50
C THR A 155 -16.75 14.73 5.68
N TYR A 156 -17.74 14.97 6.55
CA TYR A 156 -18.84 14.04 6.76
C TYR A 156 -20.02 14.35 5.85
N GLN A 157 -20.43 13.41 5.01
CA GLN A 157 -21.54 13.56 4.05
C GLN A 157 -22.57 12.46 4.28
N THR A 158 -23.86 12.78 4.29
CA THR A 158 -24.92 11.77 4.36
C THR A 158 -25.28 11.43 2.93
N THR A 159 -25.14 10.17 2.57
CA THR A 159 -25.68 9.66 1.32
C THR A 159 -27.20 9.66 1.43
N THR A 160 -27.86 10.72 0.94
CA THR A 160 -29.30 10.70 0.77
C THR A 160 -29.61 9.62 -0.25
N THR A 161 -30.07 8.46 0.21
CA THR A 161 -30.75 7.52 -0.68
C THR A 161 -32.04 8.20 -1.09
N THR A 162 -32.04 8.93 -2.21
CA THR A 162 -33.27 9.36 -2.85
C THR A 162 -33.96 8.09 -3.32
N THR A 163 -34.83 7.51 -2.49
CA THR A 163 -35.85 6.61 -2.97
C THR A 163 -36.71 7.44 -3.90
N THR A 164 -36.47 7.36 -5.21
CA THR A 164 -37.37 7.89 -6.22
C THR A 164 -38.69 7.15 -6.05
N THR A 165 -39.60 7.73 -5.28
CA THR A 165 -41.01 7.36 -5.31
C THR A 165 -41.49 7.76 -6.70
N THR A 166 -41.45 6.82 -7.65
CA THR A 166 -42.13 6.95 -8.93
C THR A 166 -43.62 7.07 -8.61
N THR A 167 -44.11 8.30 -8.49
CA THR A 167 -45.54 8.60 -8.51
C THR A 167 -46.03 8.23 -9.90
N THR A 168 -46.45 6.99 -10.09
CA THR A 168 -47.16 6.55 -11.28
C THR A 168 -48.50 7.28 -11.30
N THR A 169 -48.61 8.30 -12.13
CA THR A 169 -49.88 8.94 -12.48
C THR A 169 -50.72 7.92 -13.26
N THR A 170 -51.59 7.20 -12.56
CA THR A 170 -52.57 6.30 -13.18
C THR A 170 -53.73 7.14 -13.72
N THR A 171 -53.81 7.25 -15.05
CA THR A 171 -55.00 7.76 -15.74
C THR A 171 -56.14 6.75 -15.57
N THR A 172 -57.23 7.19 -14.96
CA THR A 172 -58.46 6.41 -14.74
C THR A 172 -59.12 6.04 -16.08
N THR A 173 -59.09 4.76 -16.44
CA THR A 173 -60.06 4.15 -17.36
C THR A 173 -60.86 3.06 -16.62
N THR A 174 -62.17 3.14 -16.81
CA THR A 174 -63.31 2.38 -16.27
C THR A 174 -63.19 0.85 -16.56
N PRO A 175 -63.86 -0.04 -15.79
CA PRO A 175 -63.28 -1.27 -15.26
C PRO A 175 -63.44 -2.52 -16.16
N THR A 176 -62.62 -3.53 -15.92
CA THR A 176 -63.06 -4.93 -16.04
C THR A 176 -62.38 -5.78 -14.96
N THR A 177 -63.21 -6.38 -14.12
CA THR A 177 -62.86 -7.19 -12.96
C THR A 177 -62.16 -8.49 -13.35
N THR A 178 -60.99 -8.79 -12.78
CA THR A 178 -60.59 -10.16 -12.44
C THR A 178 -59.62 -10.15 -11.25
N THR A 179 -60.01 -10.88 -10.21
CA THR A 179 -59.29 -11.08 -8.95
C THR A 179 -57.98 -11.83 -9.15
N ALA A 180 -56.86 -11.28 -8.66
CA ALA A 180 -55.73 -12.06 -8.17
C ALA A 180 -54.87 -11.24 -7.18
N THR A 181 -54.88 -11.69 -5.94
CA THR A 181 -54.00 -11.27 -4.85
C THR A 181 -52.57 -11.69 -5.15
N THR A 182 -51.59 -10.80 -5.09
CA THR A 182 -50.21 -11.21 -4.73
C THR A 182 -49.44 -10.08 -4.05
N THR A 183 -48.99 -10.43 -2.85
CA THR A 183 -48.13 -9.75 -1.89
C THR A 183 -46.70 -9.53 -2.45
N THR A 184 -46.19 -8.31 -2.44
CA THR A 184 -44.77 -8.04 -2.80
C THR A 184 -43.90 -8.07 -1.53
N ALA A 185 -43.32 -9.25 -1.28
CA ALA A 185 -42.28 -9.48 -0.28
C ALA A 185 -40.93 -8.90 -0.74
N LYS A 186 -40.04 -8.60 0.22
CA LYS A 186 -38.63 -8.24 -0.01
C LYS A 186 -38.01 -9.18 -1.05
N SER A 187 -37.61 -8.68 -2.21
CA SER A 187 -36.90 -9.47 -3.22
C SER A 187 -35.44 -9.64 -2.81
N ASN A 188 -35.06 -10.87 -2.47
CA ASN A 188 -33.70 -11.24 -2.12
C ASN A 188 -32.88 -11.39 -3.42
N ILE A 189 -31.55 -11.20 -3.35
CA ILE A 189 -30.66 -11.27 -4.53
C ILE A 189 -30.71 -12.64 -5.25
N PHE A 190 -31.19 -13.68 -4.55
CA PHE A 190 -31.41 -15.03 -5.05
C PHE A 190 -32.69 -15.18 -5.90
N ASP A 191 -33.54 -14.15 -5.99
CA ASP A 191 -34.75 -14.18 -6.84
C ASP A 191 -34.43 -13.74 -8.28
N ASN A 192 -33.20 -13.29 -8.55
CA ASN A 192 -32.75 -12.94 -9.90
C ASN A 192 -32.25 -14.18 -10.64
N GLU A 193 -33.03 -14.65 -11.61
CA GLU A 193 -32.71 -15.84 -12.42
C GLU A 193 -31.33 -15.76 -13.09
N ALA A 194 -30.90 -14.57 -13.55
CA ALA A 194 -29.59 -14.39 -14.16
C ALA A 194 -28.45 -14.53 -13.13
N PHE A 195 -28.62 -14.01 -11.91
CA PHE A 195 -27.64 -14.16 -10.85
C PHE A 195 -27.52 -15.62 -10.38
N VAL A 196 -28.66 -16.29 -10.19
CA VAL A 196 -28.71 -17.70 -9.79
C VAL A 196 -28.06 -18.59 -10.85
N ALA A 197 -28.34 -18.34 -12.14
CA ALA A 197 -27.74 -19.09 -13.24
C ALA A 197 -26.21 -18.95 -13.26
N VAL A 198 -25.69 -17.72 -13.14
CA VAL A 198 -24.25 -17.46 -13.14
C VAL A 198 -23.58 -18.11 -11.91
N PHE A 199 -24.20 -17.98 -10.73
CA PHE A 199 -23.67 -18.57 -9.50
C PHE A 199 -23.66 -20.11 -9.56
N ALA A 200 -24.71 -20.73 -10.07
CA ALA A 200 -24.80 -22.18 -10.22
C ALA A 200 -23.75 -22.74 -11.20
N ILE A 201 -23.50 -22.02 -12.30
CA ILE A 201 -22.45 -22.40 -13.28
C ILE A 201 -21.07 -22.33 -12.63
N LEU A 202 -20.76 -21.23 -11.92
CA LEU A 202 -19.46 -21.06 -11.26
C LEU A 202 -19.21 -22.12 -10.19
N MET A 203 -20.22 -22.42 -9.36
CA MET A 203 -20.11 -23.46 -8.33
C MET A 203 -19.94 -24.85 -8.94
N SER A 204 -20.63 -25.14 -10.05
CA SER A 204 -20.49 -26.43 -10.75
C SER A 204 -19.08 -26.61 -11.34
N LEU A 205 -18.51 -25.54 -11.92
CA LEU A 205 -17.14 -25.55 -12.45
C LEU A 205 -16.09 -25.69 -11.34
N LEU A 206 -16.30 -25.02 -10.20
CA LEU A 206 -15.43 -25.14 -9.03
C LEU A 206 -15.39 -26.58 -8.52
N VAL A 207 -16.56 -27.21 -8.33
CA VAL A 207 -16.66 -28.59 -7.83
C VAL A 207 -16.04 -29.57 -8.82
N LEU A 208 -16.30 -29.40 -10.12
CA LEU A 208 -15.69 -30.26 -11.14
C LEU A 208 -14.17 -30.10 -11.16
N GLY A 209 -13.65 -28.87 -11.06
CA GLY A 209 -12.22 -28.59 -10.95
C GLY A 209 -11.59 -29.25 -9.72
N LEU A 210 -12.27 -29.19 -8.58
CA LEU A 210 -11.82 -29.81 -7.33
C LEU A 210 -11.83 -31.35 -7.43
N LEU A 211 -12.85 -31.95 -8.05
CA LEU A 211 -12.92 -33.39 -8.27
C LEU A 211 -11.87 -33.89 -9.25
N VAL A 212 -11.61 -33.14 -10.33
CA VAL A 212 -10.53 -33.45 -11.27
C VAL A 212 -9.17 -33.30 -10.59
N GLY A 213 -8.97 -32.24 -9.81
CA GLY A 213 -7.77 -32.04 -8.99
C GLY A 213 -7.57 -33.18 -7.98
N LEU A 214 -8.62 -33.58 -7.27
CA LEU A 214 -8.59 -34.69 -6.34
C LEU A 214 -8.33 -36.02 -7.04
N TYR A 215 -8.93 -36.26 -8.22
CA TYR A 215 -8.64 -37.44 -9.02
C TYR A 215 -7.17 -37.51 -9.43
N PHE A 216 -6.58 -36.39 -9.86
CA PHE A 216 -5.16 -36.32 -10.18
C PHE A 216 -4.28 -36.50 -8.94
N LEU A 217 -4.64 -35.92 -7.80
CA LEU A 217 -3.95 -36.15 -6.53
C LEU A 217 -4.00 -37.63 -6.14
N LEU A 218 -5.15 -38.28 -6.22
CA LEU A 218 -5.28 -39.71 -5.91
C LEU A 218 -4.55 -40.60 -6.92
N ARG A 219 -4.52 -40.21 -8.20
CA ARG A 219 -3.84 -40.99 -9.26
C ARG A 219 -2.32 -40.83 -9.24
N PHE A 220 -1.80 -39.64 -8.93
CA PHE A 220 -0.37 -39.39 -8.85
C PHE A 220 0.22 -39.64 -7.45
N CYS A 221 -0.59 -39.63 -6.38
CA CYS A 221 -0.17 -39.93 -5.01
C CYS A 221 -0.48 -41.39 -4.58
N GLY A 222 -1.24 -42.15 -5.40
CA GLY A 222 -1.67 -43.53 -5.12
C GLY A 222 -0.63 -44.64 -5.33
N LEU A 223 0.67 -44.36 -5.26
CA LEU A 223 1.75 -45.36 -5.38
C LEU A 223 2.62 -45.50 -4.12
N CYS A 224 2.12 -45.14 -2.95
CA CYS A 224 2.76 -45.44 -1.66
C CYS A 224 1.78 -46.22 -0.78
N GLY A 225 1.55 -47.49 -1.09
CA GLY A 225 0.66 -48.30 -0.28
C GLY A 225 0.66 -49.79 -0.65
N GLY A 226 1.75 -50.49 -0.40
CA GLY A 226 1.72 -51.94 -0.34
C GLY A 226 3.07 -52.63 -0.46
N ALA A 227 3.67 -53.01 0.67
CA ALA A 227 4.23 -54.35 0.92
C ALA A 227 5.01 -54.37 2.24
N GLY A 228 4.70 -55.31 3.12
CA GLY A 228 5.59 -55.70 4.22
C GLY A 228 4.94 -55.89 5.58
N ALA A 229 4.02 -56.84 5.70
CA ALA A 229 3.76 -57.49 6.98
C ALA A 229 4.87 -58.53 7.22
N ALA A 230 5.66 -58.36 8.29
CA ALA A 230 6.41 -59.45 8.91
C ALA A 230 6.68 -59.13 10.39
N ALA A 231 6.33 -60.10 11.24
CA ALA A 231 6.37 -60.10 12.68
C ALA A 231 7.80 -60.02 13.26
N GLY A 232 7.94 -59.58 14.51
CA GLY A 232 9.13 -59.87 15.31
C GLY A 232 9.39 -58.97 16.51
N ALA A 233 8.87 -59.39 17.66
CA ALA A 233 9.38 -59.24 19.03
C ALA A 233 10.47 -58.20 19.39
N GLY A 234 10.17 -57.41 20.43
CA GLY A 234 11.02 -57.36 21.64
C GLY A 234 11.81 -56.07 21.90
N GLY A 235 11.76 -55.63 23.16
CA GLY A 235 12.91 -54.97 23.80
C GLY A 235 12.75 -53.51 24.17
N ALA A 236 12.86 -53.24 25.47
CA ALA A 236 12.78 -51.94 26.11
C ALA A 236 14.11 -51.15 26.08
N GLY A 237 13.99 -49.83 26.22
CA GLY A 237 14.93 -49.00 26.99
C GLY A 237 16.07 -48.32 26.21
N GLY A 238 16.32 -47.05 26.54
CA GLY A 238 17.64 -46.44 26.34
C GLY A 238 17.65 -45.08 25.66
N SER A 239 17.74 -44.04 26.47
CA SER A 239 18.20 -42.68 26.17
C SER A 239 19.60 -42.62 25.51
N GLY A 240 19.83 -41.69 24.58
CA GLY A 240 21.19 -41.25 24.25
C GLY A 240 21.41 -40.65 22.85
N LEU A 241 21.47 -39.31 22.81
CA LEU A 241 22.28 -38.42 21.94
C LEU A 241 22.94 -38.99 20.67
N GLY A 242 22.72 -38.32 19.52
CA GLY A 242 23.72 -38.28 18.44
C GLY A 242 23.17 -37.97 17.03
N ASN A 243 23.70 -36.90 16.42
CA ASN A 243 23.73 -36.58 14.98
C ASN A 243 22.43 -36.13 14.28
N LEU A 244 22.26 -34.81 14.23
CA LEU A 244 21.61 -34.13 13.09
C LEU A 244 22.67 -33.33 12.34
N CYS A 245 22.59 -33.38 11.01
CA CYS A 245 23.51 -32.84 9.99
C CYS A 245 24.63 -33.78 9.51
N GLY A 246 24.26 -34.70 8.61
CA GLY A 246 25.16 -35.27 7.60
C GLY A 246 25.13 -34.43 6.31
N PRO A 247 26.23 -34.38 5.54
CA PRO A 247 26.39 -33.45 4.44
C PRO A 247 25.86 -34.06 3.14
N ASN A 248 24.79 -33.49 2.59
CA ASN A 248 24.65 -33.21 1.16
C ASN A 248 23.26 -32.59 0.88
N ASN A 249 23.32 -31.34 0.44
CA ASN A 249 22.23 -30.47 0.07
C ASN A 249 21.31 -31.08 -1.00
N GLY A 250 19.99 -30.95 -0.81
CA GLY A 250 19.04 -31.15 -1.91
C GLY A 250 17.62 -31.54 -1.49
N CYS A 251 17.01 -30.86 -0.52
CA CYS A 251 15.55 -30.91 -0.34
C CYS A 251 15.02 -29.49 -0.24
N ASN A 252 14.49 -29.01 -1.37
CA ASN A 252 13.78 -27.74 -1.47
C ASN A 252 12.53 -27.82 -0.62
N ASN A 253 12.54 -27.03 0.45
CA ASN A 253 11.51 -26.96 1.46
C ASN A 253 10.31 -26.17 0.93
N PHE A 254 9.40 -26.85 0.21
CA PHE A 254 8.00 -26.44 0.08
C PHE A 254 7.15 -27.40 0.90
N CYS A 255 7.21 -27.25 2.23
CA CYS A 255 6.13 -27.67 3.10
C CYS A 255 5.29 -26.43 3.40
N CYS A 256 4.13 -26.33 2.75
CA CYS A 256 3.05 -25.43 3.16
C CYS A 256 2.47 -25.86 4.53
N PRO A 257 1.90 -24.92 5.30
CA PRO A 257 1.27 -25.18 6.60
C PRO A 257 -0.02 -25.99 6.49
#